data_AF-A0A970XPZ5-F1
#
_entry.id   AF-A0A970XPZ5-F1
#
_cell.length_a   1.000
_cell.length_b   1.000
_cell.length_c   1.000
_cell.angle_alpha   90.00
_cell.angle_beta   90.00
_cell.angle_gamma   90.00
#
_symmetry.space_group_name_H-M   'P 1'
#
loop_
_entity.id
_entity.type
_entity.pdbx_description
1 polymer ?
#
loop_
_entity_poly.entity_id
_entity_poly.type
_entity_poly.pdbx_seq_one_letter_code
_entity_poly.pdbx_strand_id
1 'polypeptide(L)'
;MNGNIKQYLDGIGTTLPLEIISQETRQKIDRIAVCFKDFAASEYIMETSLTSEIAQVDFSLRVLNEEKECLINGLQNSYFASMAGNGSWIRVADFVKCWSNDIDDIWLEMDYDEYDQQIPQPCFFFNSSQIKNGTVIDIDLLLAKLKPLLDREQLEAIGPNIQFVIQQLPSEVGLFQVGMMLARTNDQVRIFTAELNREQTQNYLTRIGWTGSFSRLNNLFELVDQYSDGQYILDFDVSNQGVSKKIGINFGLRKNQMLPSFLDNLEEHQLCIDIKKRGVLAWSGSEGCFLGHDYGFTTIIKDISHFKVSLLPEGGFTVKAYLRYSGVYLKKMFADKKLITTQTREEEIDMPSLDYWEIQNIFKEVAYKSMLDKDYRELCLNDSKAAIRKVIGNNVKMPYIVFLEEEPEIINEDRFVYILPPYLKPSWLTSK
;
A
#
# COMPACT_ATOMS: atom_id res chain seq x y z
N MET A 1 -7.94 -13.60 -11.52
CA MET A 1 -6.58 -13.02 -11.50
C MET A 1 -5.64 -14.09 -11.00
N ASN A 2 -4.42 -14.16 -11.53
CA ASN A 2 -3.38 -15.06 -11.01
C ASN A 2 -2.49 -14.31 -10.02
N GLY A 3 -1.70 -15.01 -9.21
CA GLY A 3 -0.84 -14.34 -8.25
C GLY A 3 0.21 -13.43 -8.90
N ASN A 4 0.52 -12.32 -8.24
CA ASN A 4 1.29 -11.19 -8.81
C ASN A 4 2.44 -10.69 -7.93
N ILE A 5 2.53 -11.14 -6.68
CA ILE A 5 3.46 -10.61 -5.68
C ILE A 5 4.91 -10.72 -6.15
N LYS A 6 5.29 -11.86 -6.72
CA LYS A 6 6.66 -12.08 -7.20
C LYS A 6 6.99 -11.14 -8.37
N GLN A 7 6.07 -10.98 -9.32
CA GLN A 7 6.24 -10.13 -10.48
C GLN A 7 6.35 -8.66 -10.08
N TYR A 8 5.56 -8.23 -9.09
CA TYR A 8 5.66 -6.89 -8.51
C TYR A 8 7.03 -6.64 -7.90
N LEU A 9 7.50 -7.57 -7.07
CA LEU A 9 8.80 -7.45 -6.44
C LEU A 9 9.94 -7.45 -7.46
N ASP A 10 9.85 -8.26 -8.52
CA ASP A 10 10.81 -8.24 -9.62
C ASP A 10 10.80 -6.90 -10.37
N GLY A 11 9.62 -6.32 -10.56
CA GLY A 11 9.44 -5.02 -11.23
C GLY A 11 10.06 -3.83 -10.49
N ILE A 12 10.26 -3.91 -9.18
CA ILE A 12 10.92 -2.85 -8.38
C ILE A 12 12.43 -3.12 -8.15
N GLY A 13 12.95 -4.26 -8.63
CA GLY A 13 14.15 -4.93 -8.10
C GLY A 13 15.49 -4.21 -8.26
N THR A 14 15.60 -3.13 -9.04
CA THR A 14 16.87 -2.39 -9.19
C THR A 14 16.87 -0.98 -8.60
N THR A 15 15.70 -0.50 -8.15
CA THR A 15 15.52 0.92 -7.80
C THR A 15 15.21 1.14 -6.31
N LEU A 16 15.42 0.13 -5.46
CA LEU A 16 15.23 0.23 -4.01
C LEU A 16 16.48 0.81 -3.33
N PRO A 17 16.34 1.87 -2.50
CA PRO A 17 17.48 2.43 -1.77
C PRO A 17 18.08 1.43 -0.77
N LEU A 18 19.39 1.19 -0.84
CA LEU A 18 20.11 0.25 0.04
C LEU A 18 20.09 0.69 1.50
N GLU A 19 19.87 1.98 1.75
CA GLU A 19 19.67 2.57 3.07
C GLU A 19 18.39 2.08 3.77
N ILE A 20 17.39 1.69 2.97
CA ILE A 20 16.11 1.20 3.46
C ILE A 20 16.13 -0.33 3.48
N ILE A 21 16.55 -0.95 2.38
CA ILE A 21 16.48 -2.38 2.17
C ILE A 21 17.85 -2.91 1.75
N SER A 22 18.52 -3.61 2.67
CA SER A 22 19.79 -4.27 2.34
C SER A 22 19.59 -5.39 1.31
N GLN A 23 20.68 -5.80 0.65
CA GLN A 23 20.64 -6.95 -0.24
C GLN A 23 20.19 -8.24 0.48
N GLU A 24 20.58 -8.42 1.75
CA GLU A 24 20.15 -9.56 2.56
C GLU A 24 18.64 -9.51 2.81
N THR A 25 18.12 -8.36 3.28
CA THR A 25 16.68 -8.15 3.48
C THR A 25 15.91 -8.42 2.19
N ARG A 26 16.43 -7.94 1.05
CA ARG A 26 15.82 -8.17 -0.26
C ARG A 26 15.77 -9.66 -0.62
N GLN A 27 16.86 -10.40 -0.43
CA GLN A 27 16.88 -11.85 -0.67
C GLN A 27 15.87 -12.60 0.20
N LYS A 28 15.70 -12.17 1.47
CA LYS A 28 14.68 -12.72 2.36
C LYS A 28 13.26 -12.45 1.84
N ILE A 29 12.97 -11.22 1.40
CA ILE A 29 11.68 -10.86 0.78
C ILE A 29 11.44 -11.66 -0.49
N ASP A 30 12.44 -11.80 -1.37
CA ASP A 30 12.31 -12.58 -2.61
C ASP A 30 12.00 -14.06 -2.33
N ARG A 31 12.58 -14.64 -1.28
CA ARG A 31 12.27 -15.99 -0.81
C ARG A 31 10.82 -16.10 -0.34
N ILE A 32 10.34 -15.14 0.46
CA ILE A 32 8.97 -15.09 0.96
C ILE A 32 7.97 -14.93 -0.20
N ALA A 33 8.30 -14.10 -1.19
CA ALA A 33 7.47 -13.88 -2.37
C ALA A 33 7.22 -15.14 -3.19
N VAL A 34 8.16 -16.09 -3.20
CA VAL A 34 7.97 -17.40 -3.85
C VAL A 34 6.88 -18.21 -3.13
N CYS A 35 6.79 -18.13 -1.80
CA CYS A 35 5.74 -18.77 -1.03
C CYS A 35 4.36 -18.17 -1.33
N PHE A 36 4.29 -16.87 -1.61
CA PHE A 36 3.06 -16.15 -1.92
C PHE A 36 2.82 -15.93 -3.43
N LYS A 37 3.49 -16.69 -4.30
CA LYS A 37 3.41 -16.49 -5.76
C LYS A 37 2.00 -16.64 -6.35
N ASP A 38 1.11 -17.35 -5.63
CA ASP A 38 -0.27 -17.59 -6.03
C ASP A 38 -1.24 -16.57 -5.41
N PHE A 39 -0.74 -15.63 -4.61
CA PHE A 39 -1.54 -14.56 -4.02
C PHE A 39 -1.53 -13.36 -4.95
N ALA A 40 -2.67 -12.67 -5.05
CA ALA A 40 -2.76 -11.37 -5.69
C ALA A 40 -2.91 -10.28 -4.63
N ALA A 41 -2.14 -9.20 -4.79
CA ALA A 41 -2.25 -7.99 -4.01
C ALA A 41 -2.12 -6.78 -4.93
N SER A 42 -2.85 -5.71 -4.60
CA SER A 42 -2.89 -4.47 -5.39
C SER A 42 -1.94 -3.39 -4.87
N GLU A 43 -1.56 -3.48 -3.60
CA GLU A 43 -0.71 -2.48 -2.94
C GLU A 43 0.20 -3.17 -1.93
N TYR A 44 1.38 -2.59 -1.74
CA TYR A 44 2.44 -3.13 -0.93
C TYR A 44 3.09 -2.01 -0.12
N ILE A 45 3.53 -2.33 1.10
CA ILE A 45 4.26 -1.38 1.95
C ILE A 45 5.53 -2.03 2.48
N MET A 46 6.62 -1.26 2.45
CA MET A 46 7.84 -1.52 3.19
C MET A 46 7.90 -0.54 4.37
N GLU A 47 7.78 -1.06 5.58
CA GLU A 47 7.84 -0.26 6.80
C GLU A 47 9.27 -0.28 7.35
N THR A 48 9.89 0.89 7.54
CA THR A 48 11.26 0.98 8.09
C THR A 48 11.34 1.90 9.31
N SER A 49 12.17 1.52 10.29
CA SER A 49 12.53 2.40 11.39
C SER A 49 13.47 3.50 10.90
N LEU A 50 13.20 4.75 11.32
CA LEU A 50 14.05 5.89 10.99
C LEU A 50 15.23 6.07 11.96
N THR A 51 15.25 5.33 13.07
CA THR A 51 16.26 5.47 14.14
C THR A 51 17.30 4.35 14.15
N SER A 52 17.14 3.33 13.29
CA SER A 52 18.04 2.19 13.21
C SER A 52 18.90 2.28 11.95
N GLU A 53 20.21 2.04 12.08
CA GLU A 53 21.13 1.89 10.93
C GLU A 53 20.82 0.66 10.09
N ILE A 54 20.06 -0.28 10.65
CA ILE A 54 19.80 -1.56 10.01
C ILE A 54 18.81 -1.36 8.85
N ALA A 55 19.23 -1.73 7.64
CA ALA A 55 18.43 -1.68 6.42
C ALA A 55 17.48 -2.89 6.31
N GLN A 56 16.55 -2.95 7.27
CA GLN A 56 15.49 -3.94 7.40
C GLN A 56 14.13 -3.26 7.27
N VAL A 57 13.16 -4.02 6.78
CA VAL A 57 11.78 -3.58 6.59
C VAL A 57 10.81 -4.69 6.98
N ASP A 58 9.68 -4.29 7.55
CA ASP A 58 8.50 -5.13 7.59
C ASP A 58 7.81 -5.03 6.22
N PHE A 59 7.18 -6.10 5.75
CA PHE A 59 6.61 -6.17 4.41
C PHE A 59 5.11 -6.47 4.46
N SER A 60 4.30 -5.55 3.94
CA SER A 60 2.85 -5.64 3.99
C SER A 60 2.24 -5.75 2.60
N LEU A 61 1.18 -6.56 2.51
CA LEU A 61 0.41 -6.85 1.31
C LEU A 61 -1.04 -6.42 1.52
N ARG A 62 -1.57 -5.56 0.67
CA ARG A 62 -2.99 -5.24 0.63
C ARG A 62 -3.70 -6.12 -0.39
N VAL A 63 -4.68 -6.88 0.10
CA VAL A 63 -5.54 -7.72 -0.74
C VAL A 63 -6.93 -7.08 -0.77
N LEU A 64 -7.40 -6.73 -1.96
CA LEU A 64 -8.75 -6.20 -2.18
C LEU A 64 -9.78 -7.34 -2.21
N ASN A 65 -11.04 -7.04 -1.96
CA ASN A 65 -12.12 -8.03 -2.04
C ASN A 65 -12.21 -8.68 -3.44
N GLU A 66 -11.88 -7.94 -4.50
CA GLU A 66 -11.78 -8.47 -5.88
C GLU A 66 -10.69 -9.55 -6.04
N GLU A 67 -9.69 -9.55 -5.17
CA GLU A 67 -8.53 -10.46 -5.17
C GLU A 67 -8.74 -11.66 -4.23
N LYS A 68 -9.85 -11.69 -3.49
CA LYS A 68 -10.20 -12.73 -2.50
C LYS A 68 -10.11 -14.15 -3.05
N GLU A 69 -10.66 -14.41 -4.24
CA GLU A 69 -10.60 -15.74 -4.87
C GLU A 69 -9.15 -16.19 -5.12
N CYS A 70 -8.26 -15.27 -5.51
CA CYS A 70 -6.84 -15.57 -5.69
C CYS A 70 -6.18 -15.93 -4.36
N LEU A 71 -6.50 -15.19 -3.29
CA LEU A 71 -6.02 -15.49 -1.95
C LEU A 71 -6.51 -16.84 -1.44
N ILE A 72 -7.79 -17.18 -1.64
CA ILE A 72 -8.34 -18.51 -1.28
C ILE A 72 -7.57 -19.63 -1.99
N ASN A 73 -7.38 -19.50 -3.30
CA ASN A 73 -6.65 -20.50 -4.08
C ASN A 73 -5.19 -20.63 -3.62
N GLY A 74 -4.54 -19.51 -3.32
CA GLY A 74 -3.18 -19.49 -2.78
C GLY A 74 -3.08 -20.20 -1.42
N LEU A 75 -4.01 -19.92 -0.50
CA LEU A 75 -4.06 -20.55 0.82
C LEU A 75 -4.34 -22.06 0.73
N GLN A 76 -5.07 -22.51 -0.29
CA GLN A 76 -5.38 -23.93 -0.53
C GLN A 76 -4.32 -24.66 -1.36
N ASN A 77 -3.35 -23.94 -1.94
CA ASN A 77 -2.27 -24.56 -2.69
C ASN A 77 -1.52 -25.56 -1.78
N SER A 78 -1.33 -26.80 -2.25
CA SER A 78 -0.74 -27.88 -1.46
C SER A 78 0.66 -27.54 -0.93
N TYR A 79 1.45 -26.78 -1.69
CA TYR A 79 2.75 -26.29 -1.26
C TYR A 79 2.60 -25.33 -0.07
N PHE A 80 1.75 -24.30 -0.21
CA PHE A 80 1.50 -23.34 0.87
C PHE A 80 0.90 -24.02 2.10
N ALA A 81 -0.19 -24.76 1.93
CA ALA A 81 -0.91 -25.44 3.01
C ALA A 81 -0.01 -26.42 3.79
N SER A 82 0.92 -27.10 3.12
CA SER A 82 1.85 -28.02 3.78
C SER A 82 2.85 -27.32 4.71
N MET A 83 3.22 -26.08 4.39
CA MET A 83 4.20 -25.29 5.14
C MET A 83 3.52 -24.35 6.14
N ALA A 84 2.28 -23.94 5.88
CA ALA A 84 1.51 -22.98 6.66
C ALA A 84 0.73 -23.62 7.82
N GLY A 85 1.00 -24.88 8.17
CA GLY A 85 0.27 -25.67 9.19
C GLY A 85 0.36 -25.16 10.64
N ASN A 86 0.78 -23.90 10.83
CA ASN A 86 0.75 -23.17 12.09
C ASN A 86 -0.63 -22.51 12.32
N GLY A 87 -0.88 -22.05 13.56
CA GLY A 87 -2.19 -21.54 13.96
C GLY A 87 -2.62 -20.24 13.25
N SER A 88 -1.68 -19.34 12.92
CA SER A 88 -2.03 -18.00 12.41
C SER A 88 -2.58 -18.07 10.98
N TRP A 89 -1.97 -18.84 10.08
CA TRP A 89 -2.48 -18.99 8.72
C TRP A 89 -3.81 -19.75 8.65
N ILE A 90 -4.09 -20.65 9.60
CA ILE A 90 -5.42 -21.27 9.75
C ILE A 90 -6.46 -20.20 10.07
N ARG A 91 -6.18 -19.31 11.03
CA ARG A 91 -7.06 -18.17 11.38
C ARG A 91 -7.30 -17.23 10.19
N VAL A 92 -6.24 -16.92 9.43
CA VAL A 92 -6.35 -16.14 8.19
C VAL A 92 -7.25 -16.85 7.18
N ALA A 93 -7.04 -18.14 6.94
CA ALA A 93 -7.87 -18.91 6.01
C ALA A 93 -9.34 -18.97 6.45
N ASP A 94 -9.60 -19.11 7.74
CA ASP A 94 -10.96 -19.13 8.29
C ASP A 94 -11.64 -17.76 8.19
N PHE A 95 -10.90 -16.67 8.40
CA PHE A 95 -11.39 -15.32 8.11
C PHE A 95 -11.72 -15.18 6.62
N VAL A 96 -10.79 -15.50 5.73
CA VAL A 96 -10.96 -15.32 4.28
C VAL A 96 -12.17 -16.12 3.75
N LYS A 97 -12.45 -17.32 4.28
CA LYS A 97 -13.66 -18.09 3.92
C LYS A 97 -14.95 -17.34 4.23
N CYS A 98 -14.99 -16.54 5.31
CA CYS A 98 -16.15 -15.77 5.72
C CYS A 98 -16.03 -14.26 5.44
N TRP A 99 -14.95 -13.83 4.76
CA TRP A 99 -14.72 -12.46 4.33
C TRP A 99 -15.89 -12.01 3.45
N SER A 100 -16.70 -11.09 3.96
CA SER A 100 -17.88 -10.59 3.28
C SER A 100 -17.57 -9.38 2.41
N ASN A 101 -18.42 -9.13 1.42
CA ASN A 101 -18.23 -8.09 0.40
C ASN A 101 -18.32 -6.65 0.93
N ASP A 102 -18.72 -6.47 2.19
CA ASP A 102 -18.67 -5.19 2.88
C ASP A 102 -17.24 -4.82 3.29
N ILE A 103 -16.35 -5.79 3.51
CA ILE A 103 -14.92 -5.51 3.80
C ILE A 103 -14.18 -5.32 2.48
N ASP A 104 -13.82 -4.07 2.19
CA ASP A 104 -13.16 -3.69 0.94
C ASP A 104 -11.78 -4.33 0.76
N ASP A 105 -11.00 -4.40 1.84
CA ASP A 105 -9.63 -4.89 1.81
C ASP A 105 -9.14 -5.44 3.16
N ILE A 106 -8.09 -6.25 3.06
CA ILE A 106 -7.30 -6.75 4.18
C ILE A 106 -5.82 -6.48 3.96
N TRP A 107 -5.06 -6.43 5.06
CA TRP A 107 -3.61 -6.36 5.06
C TRP A 107 -2.99 -7.56 5.76
N LEU A 108 -1.96 -8.12 5.12
CA LEU A 108 -1.07 -9.12 5.69
C LEU A 108 0.29 -8.47 5.84
N GLU A 109 0.77 -8.30 7.07
CA GLU A 109 2.06 -7.68 7.38
C GLU A 109 3.01 -8.73 7.95
N MET A 110 4.17 -8.89 7.32
CA MET A 110 5.22 -9.79 7.75
C MET A 110 6.35 -8.98 8.39
N ASP A 111 6.52 -9.16 9.69
CA ASP A 111 7.63 -8.58 10.44
C ASP A 111 8.97 -9.11 9.91
N TYR A 112 9.99 -8.27 9.88
CA TYR A 112 11.33 -8.70 9.46
C TYR A 112 11.83 -9.92 10.26
N ASP A 113 11.52 -9.98 11.55
CA ASP A 113 11.95 -11.06 12.45
C ASP A 113 11.36 -12.44 12.06
N GLU A 114 10.28 -12.45 11.29
CA GLU A 114 9.64 -13.68 10.79
C GLU A 114 10.28 -14.22 9.51
N TYR A 115 11.23 -13.50 8.91
CA TYR A 115 11.71 -13.80 7.56
C TYR A 115 12.57 -15.05 7.45
N ASP A 116 13.09 -15.55 8.58
CA ASP A 116 13.87 -16.78 8.63
C ASP A 116 13.00 -18.03 8.81
N GLN A 117 11.69 -17.86 9.00
CA GLN A 117 10.72 -18.94 8.95
C GLN A 117 10.49 -19.42 7.51
N GLN A 118 10.05 -20.66 7.36
CA GLN A 118 9.71 -21.22 6.05
C GLN A 118 8.52 -20.49 5.40
N ILE A 119 7.52 -20.14 6.21
CA ILE A 119 6.49 -19.15 5.89
C ILE A 119 6.39 -18.21 7.10
N PRO A 120 6.59 -16.89 6.91
CA PRO A 120 6.46 -15.92 8.00
C PRO A 120 5.03 -15.91 8.55
N GLN A 121 4.87 -15.75 9.87
CA GLN A 121 3.55 -15.47 10.42
C GLN A 121 3.13 -14.03 10.06
N PRO A 122 1.86 -13.80 9.66
CA PRO A 122 1.41 -12.46 9.35
C PRO A 122 0.80 -11.80 10.60
N CYS A 123 0.96 -10.49 10.73
CA CYS A 123 -0.06 -9.65 11.34
C CYS A 123 -1.20 -9.47 10.32
N PHE A 124 -2.45 -9.49 10.80
CA PHE A 124 -3.64 -9.48 9.95
C PHE A 124 -4.52 -8.30 10.31
N PHE A 125 -4.89 -7.48 9.33
CA PHE A 125 -5.80 -6.36 9.51
C PHE A 125 -6.89 -6.38 8.44
N PHE A 126 -8.10 -5.94 8.78
CA PHE A 126 -9.18 -5.76 7.83
C PHE A 126 -9.73 -4.34 7.91
N ASN A 127 -10.17 -3.82 6.76
CA ASN A 127 -10.87 -2.54 6.70
C ASN A 127 -12.18 -2.63 7.49
N SER A 128 -12.40 -1.66 8.38
CA SER A 128 -13.56 -1.62 9.28
C SER A 128 -14.41 -0.35 9.10
N SER A 129 -14.12 0.44 8.07
CA SER A 129 -14.76 1.74 7.82
C SER A 129 -16.27 1.64 7.57
N GLN A 130 -16.68 0.53 6.97
CA GLN A 130 -18.06 0.19 6.63
C GLN A 130 -18.88 -0.39 7.79
N ILE A 131 -18.26 -0.74 8.92
CA ILE A 131 -18.93 -1.42 10.03
C ILE A 131 -19.69 -0.39 10.87
N LYS A 132 -20.61 0.32 10.23
CA LYS A 132 -21.42 1.39 10.81
C LYS A 132 -22.90 1.19 10.48
N ASN A 133 -23.75 1.34 11.48
CA ASN A 133 -25.18 1.53 11.33
C ASN A 133 -25.50 3.03 11.44
N GLY A 134 -25.63 3.69 10.29
CA GLY A 134 -25.69 5.16 10.24
C GLY A 134 -24.35 5.76 10.66
N THR A 135 -24.33 6.52 11.76
CA THR A 135 -23.11 7.12 12.33
C THR A 135 -22.48 6.29 13.45
N VAL A 136 -23.10 5.20 13.88
CA VAL A 136 -22.67 4.40 15.03
C VAL A 136 -22.01 3.10 14.55
N ILE A 137 -20.90 2.70 15.14
CA ILE A 137 -20.23 1.43 14.80
C ILE A 137 -21.09 0.24 15.22
N ASP A 138 -21.27 -0.73 14.32
CA ASP A 138 -21.95 -1.99 14.62
C ASP A 138 -20.99 -2.93 15.35
N ILE A 139 -21.04 -2.89 16.68
CA ILE A 139 -20.11 -3.64 17.56
C ILE A 139 -20.33 -5.15 17.41
N ASP A 140 -21.58 -5.61 17.28
CA ASP A 140 -21.87 -7.04 17.13
C ASP A 140 -21.31 -7.56 15.81
N LEU A 141 -21.46 -6.79 14.73
CA LEU A 141 -20.85 -7.10 13.44
C LEU A 141 -19.32 -7.11 13.54
N LEU A 142 -18.70 -6.13 14.20
CA LEU A 142 -17.25 -6.08 14.41
C LEU A 142 -16.73 -7.33 15.15
N LEU A 143 -17.35 -7.68 16.28
CA LEU A 143 -16.98 -8.86 17.06
C LEU A 143 -17.19 -10.16 16.26
N ALA A 144 -18.24 -10.22 15.43
CA ALA A 144 -18.45 -11.34 14.52
C ALA A 144 -17.32 -11.47 13.48
N LYS A 145 -16.76 -10.35 12.98
CA LYS A 145 -15.60 -10.38 12.07
C LYS A 145 -14.29 -10.75 12.76
N LEU A 146 -14.15 -10.47 14.05
CA LEU A 146 -12.97 -10.87 14.83
C LEU A 146 -12.95 -12.35 15.22
N LYS A 147 -14.12 -12.99 15.29
CA LYS A 147 -14.29 -14.39 15.70
C LYS A 147 -13.43 -15.42 14.94
N PRO A 148 -13.13 -15.31 13.64
CA PRO A 148 -12.23 -16.26 12.96
C PRO A 148 -10.76 -16.06 13.36
N LEU A 149 -10.41 -14.89 13.91
CA LEU A 149 -9.03 -14.51 14.26
C LEU A 149 -8.70 -14.74 15.74
N LEU A 150 -9.72 -14.87 16.57
CA LEU A 150 -9.63 -15.10 18.01
C LEU A 150 -10.34 -16.41 18.36
N ASP A 151 -9.82 -17.18 19.30
CA ASP A 151 -10.64 -18.25 19.86
C ASP A 151 -11.78 -17.68 20.71
N ARG A 152 -12.72 -18.55 21.09
CA ARG A 152 -13.92 -18.15 21.82
C ARG A 152 -13.59 -17.51 23.17
N GLU A 153 -12.65 -18.08 23.92
CA GLU A 153 -12.29 -17.59 25.26
C GLU A 153 -11.61 -16.22 25.17
N GLN A 154 -10.74 -16.03 24.17
CA GLN A 154 -10.09 -14.75 23.89
C GLN A 154 -11.11 -13.67 23.54
N LEU A 155 -12.06 -13.96 22.64
CA LEU A 155 -13.09 -12.99 22.25
C LEU A 155 -14.01 -12.63 23.42
N GLU A 156 -14.42 -13.60 24.23
CA GLU A 156 -15.24 -13.36 25.44
C GLU A 156 -14.49 -12.49 26.46
N ALA A 157 -13.18 -12.67 26.61
CA ALA A 157 -12.36 -11.90 27.54
C ALA A 157 -12.06 -10.46 27.08
N ILE A 158 -11.83 -10.24 25.78
CA ILE A 158 -11.39 -8.94 25.23
C ILE A 158 -12.61 -8.12 24.74
N GLY A 159 -13.69 -8.78 24.34
CA GLY A 159 -14.90 -8.17 23.77
C GLY A 159 -15.46 -6.98 24.55
N PRO A 160 -15.61 -7.05 25.89
CA PRO A 160 -16.09 -5.91 26.69
C PRO A 160 -15.17 -4.68 26.59
N ASN A 161 -13.85 -4.86 26.53
CA ASN A 161 -12.90 -3.77 26.39
C ASN A 161 -12.94 -3.16 24.98
N ILE A 162 -13.08 -3.99 23.94
CA ILE A 162 -13.30 -3.52 22.56
C ILE A 162 -14.59 -2.69 22.50
N GLN A 163 -15.70 -3.22 23.01
CA GLN A 163 -16.97 -2.53 23.05
C GLN A 163 -16.84 -1.17 23.77
N PHE A 164 -16.19 -1.15 24.93
CA PHE A 164 -15.97 0.07 25.69
C PHE A 164 -15.21 1.12 24.87
N VAL A 165 -14.06 0.78 24.27
CA VAL A 165 -13.27 1.79 23.54
C VAL A 165 -13.98 2.30 22.29
N ILE A 166 -14.76 1.45 21.62
CA ILE A 166 -15.56 1.85 20.46
C ILE A 166 -16.70 2.79 20.86
N GLN A 167 -17.37 2.54 21.97
CA GLN A 167 -18.45 3.41 22.49
C GLN A 167 -17.95 4.80 22.92
N GLN A 168 -16.65 4.95 23.20
CA GLN A 168 -16.06 6.24 23.56
C GLN A 168 -15.60 7.07 22.36
N LEU A 169 -15.64 6.53 21.13
CA LEU A 169 -15.24 7.28 19.94
C LEU A 169 -16.09 8.55 19.79
N PRO A 170 -15.52 9.65 19.26
CA PRO A 170 -16.32 10.81 18.84
C PRO A 170 -17.43 10.39 17.86
N SER A 171 -18.60 11.03 17.92
CA SER A 171 -19.80 10.62 17.17
C SER A 171 -19.62 10.60 15.64
N GLU A 172 -18.73 11.42 15.10
CA GLU A 172 -18.44 11.51 13.67
C GLU A 172 -17.26 10.62 13.24
N VAL A 173 -16.56 10.00 14.19
CA VAL A 173 -15.31 9.27 13.94
C VAL A 173 -15.58 7.78 13.95
N GLY A 174 -15.21 7.14 12.84
CA GLY A 174 -15.30 5.69 12.69
C GLY A 174 -14.02 4.97 13.07
N LEU A 175 -13.93 3.74 12.57
CA LEU A 175 -12.69 2.99 12.50
C LEU A 175 -12.14 3.07 11.08
N PHE A 176 -10.82 2.94 10.95
CA PHE A 176 -10.17 2.72 9.66
C PHE A 176 -9.94 1.22 9.49
N GLN A 177 -9.21 0.61 10.42
CA GLN A 177 -8.84 -0.80 10.40
C GLN A 177 -8.89 -1.43 11.78
N VAL A 178 -9.11 -2.74 11.81
CA VAL A 178 -8.99 -3.56 13.02
C VAL A 178 -8.21 -4.82 12.66
N GLY A 179 -7.37 -5.30 13.58
CA GLY A 179 -6.57 -6.47 13.30
C GLY A 179 -5.95 -7.15 14.51
N MET A 180 -5.17 -8.17 14.23
CA MET A 180 -4.49 -9.04 15.17
C MET A 180 -3.01 -9.12 14.81
N MET A 181 -2.15 -8.99 15.81
CA MET A 181 -0.71 -9.16 15.66
C MET A 181 -0.33 -10.65 15.72
N LEU A 182 -0.89 -11.51 14.85
CA LEU A 182 -0.80 -12.98 14.97
C LEU A 182 0.65 -13.52 14.91
N ALA A 183 1.61 -12.73 14.45
CA ALA A 183 3.04 -13.05 14.52
C ALA A 183 3.67 -12.84 15.91
N ARG A 184 3.08 -11.95 16.72
CA ARG A 184 3.66 -11.50 18.01
C ARG A 184 2.86 -11.99 19.22
N THR A 185 1.54 -11.80 19.18
CA THR A 185 0.63 -12.03 20.31
C THR A 185 -0.73 -12.47 19.81
N ASN A 186 -1.37 -13.41 20.51
CA ASN A 186 -2.68 -13.92 20.13
C ASN A 186 -3.82 -13.39 20.99
N ASP A 187 -3.56 -12.50 21.95
CA ASP A 187 -4.48 -12.05 23.00
C ASP A 187 -4.77 -10.54 22.96
N GLN A 188 -4.47 -9.88 21.85
CA GLN A 188 -4.67 -8.44 21.69
C GLN A 188 -5.22 -8.10 20.31
N VAL A 189 -6.20 -7.20 20.28
CA VAL A 189 -6.76 -6.62 19.05
C VAL A 189 -6.17 -5.23 18.89
N ARG A 190 -5.57 -4.97 17.73
CA ARG A 190 -5.14 -3.63 17.33
C ARG A 190 -6.28 -2.89 16.67
N ILE A 191 -6.56 -1.70 17.16
CA ILE A 191 -7.59 -0.79 16.64
C ILE A 191 -6.91 0.41 16.00
N PHE A 192 -7.34 0.76 14.79
CA PHE A 192 -7.04 2.02 14.12
C PHE A 192 -8.31 2.84 14.01
N THR A 193 -8.29 4.05 14.57
CA THR A 193 -9.39 4.99 14.40
C THR A 193 -9.44 5.49 12.95
N ALA A 194 -10.59 6.01 12.52
CA ALA A 194 -10.57 6.99 11.44
C ALA A 194 -9.82 8.26 11.90
N GLU A 195 -9.66 9.22 11.00
CA GLU A 195 -8.96 10.47 11.29
C GLU A 195 -9.57 11.22 12.49
N LEU A 196 -8.68 11.61 13.40
CA LEU A 196 -8.92 12.43 14.57
C LEU A 196 -8.04 13.67 14.48
N ASN A 197 -8.58 14.83 14.85
CA ASN A 197 -7.71 15.98 15.13
C ASN A 197 -7.05 15.85 16.52
N ARG A 198 -6.09 16.74 16.82
CA ARG A 198 -5.37 16.79 18.10
C ARG A 198 -6.29 16.76 19.33
N GLU A 199 -7.29 17.64 19.37
CA GLU A 199 -8.22 17.75 20.52
C GLU A 199 -9.06 16.48 20.67
N GLN A 200 -9.58 15.96 19.55
CA GLN A 200 -10.35 14.72 19.53
C GLN A 200 -9.52 13.54 20.03
N THR A 201 -8.26 13.42 19.60
CA THR A 201 -7.33 12.37 20.07
C THR A 201 -7.12 12.45 21.58
N GLN A 202 -6.87 13.63 22.14
CA GLN A 202 -6.67 13.80 23.58
C GLN A 202 -7.94 13.48 24.38
N ASN A 203 -9.08 13.99 23.94
CA ASN A 203 -10.36 13.74 24.57
C ASN A 203 -10.76 12.27 24.48
N TYR A 204 -10.45 11.60 23.37
CA TYR A 204 -10.71 10.18 23.21
C TYR A 204 -9.84 9.31 24.12
N LEU A 205 -8.53 9.54 24.13
CA LEU A 205 -7.59 8.82 25.02
C LEU A 205 -7.96 8.99 26.50
N THR A 206 -8.40 10.18 26.89
CA THR A 206 -8.89 10.44 28.25
C THR A 206 -10.13 9.60 28.57
N ARG A 207 -11.10 9.56 27.65
CA ARG A 207 -12.36 8.81 27.83
C ARG A 207 -12.17 7.30 27.91
N ILE A 208 -11.22 6.74 27.16
CA ILE A 208 -10.89 5.31 27.24
C ILE A 208 -9.95 4.97 28.41
N GLY A 209 -9.62 5.94 29.26
CA GLY A 209 -8.78 5.73 30.44
C GLY A 209 -7.32 5.42 30.10
N TRP A 210 -6.80 5.93 28.98
CA TRP A 210 -5.40 5.72 28.61
C TRP A 210 -4.47 6.30 29.67
N THR A 211 -3.55 5.47 30.16
CA THR A 211 -2.66 5.79 31.30
C THR A 211 -1.27 6.28 30.89
N GLY A 212 -1.08 6.61 29.61
CA GLY A 212 0.16 7.18 29.10
C GLY A 212 0.31 8.67 29.41
N SER A 213 1.39 9.27 28.90
CA SER A 213 1.73 10.67 29.19
C SER A 213 1.11 11.64 28.19
N PHE A 214 0.09 12.38 28.62
CA PHE A 214 -0.52 13.46 27.81
C PHE A 214 0.44 14.61 27.51
N SER A 215 1.41 14.88 28.40
CA SER A 215 2.47 15.86 28.12
C SER A 215 3.34 15.40 26.95
N ARG A 216 3.73 14.13 26.90
CA ARG A 216 4.48 13.61 25.75
C ARG A 216 3.65 13.54 24.48
N LEU A 217 2.37 13.22 24.58
CA LEU A 217 1.45 13.28 23.45
C LEU A 217 1.38 14.71 22.87
N ASN A 218 1.36 15.74 23.71
CA ASN A 218 1.45 17.13 23.26
C ASN A 218 2.75 17.42 22.52
N ASN A 219 3.89 16.98 23.06
CA ASN A 219 5.18 17.14 22.40
C ASN A 219 5.23 16.42 21.03
N LEU A 220 4.57 15.26 20.91
CA LEU A 220 4.43 14.56 19.64
C LEU A 220 3.66 15.42 18.63
N PHE A 221 2.53 16.00 19.02
CA PHE A 221 1.78 16.90 18.14
C PHE A 221 2.60 18.14 17.75
N GLU A 222 3.31 18.76 18.69
CA GLU A 222 4.21 19.88 18.39
C GLU A 222 5.31 19.52 17.38
N LEU A 223 5.81 18.28 17.42
CA LEU A 223 6.80 17.77 16.48
C LEU A 223 6.24 17.64 15.05
N VAL A 224 4.95 17.28 14.89
CA VAL A 224 4.39 16.86 13.59
C VAL A 224 3.32 17.79 13.00
N ASP A 225 2.60 18.58 13.81
CA ASP A 225 1.43 19.40 13.42
C ASP A 225 1.74 20.36 12.26
N GLN A 226 2.97 20.91 12.22
CA GLN A 226 3.38 21.83 11.15
C GLN A 226 3.56 21.15 9.80
N TYR A 227 3.77 19.82 9.79
CA TYR A 227 4.02 19.01 8.60
C TYR A 227 2.80 18.19 8.16
N SER A 228 1.87 17.92 9.08
CA SER A 228 0.61 17.21 8.79
C SER A 228 -0.50 18.17 8.36
N ASP A 229 -1.62 17.63 7.90
CA ASP A 229 -2.88 18.35 7.70
C ASP A 229 -3.71 18.53 8.99
N GLY A 230 -3.18 18.07 10.13
CA GLY A 230 -3.87 18.08 11.42
C GLY A 230 -4.85 16.93 11.62
N GLN A 231 -4.85 15.92 10.73
CA GLN A 231 -5.62 14.69 10.86
C GLN A 231 -4.71 13.50 11.17
N TYR A 232 -5.15 12.65 12.10
CA TYR A 232 -4.35 11.59 12.68
C TYR A 232 -5.13 10.29 12.79
N ILE A 233 -4.55 9.19 12.33
CA ILE A 233 -5.05 7.85 12.65
C ILE A 233 -4.34 7.37 13.91
N LEU A 234 -5.10 7.17 14.99
CA LEU A 234 -4.60 6.62 16.24
C LEU A 234 -4.64 5.10 16.19
N ASP A 235 -3.52 4.43 16.47
CA ASP A 235 -3.46 2.98 16.67
C ASP A 235 -3.05 2.59 18.09
N PHE A 236 -3.71 1.57 18.63
CA PHE A 236 -3.43 1.03 19.96
C PHE A 236 -3.92 -0.41 20.09
N ASP A 237 -3.37 -1.14 21.06
CA ASP A 237 -3.80 -2.50 21.38
C ASP A 237 -4.83 -2.50 22.50
N VAL A 238 -5.81 -3.39 22.37
CA VAL A 238 -6.79 -3.71 23.41
C VAL A 238 -6.64 -5.18 23.78
N SER A 239 -6.45 -5.45 25.07
CA SER A 239 -6.38 -6.79 25.64
C SER A 239 -7.44 -6.95 26.73
N ASN A 240 -7.47 -8.11 27.40
CA ASN A 240 -8.33 -8.31 28.57
C ASN A 240 -7.93 -7.40 29.77
N GLN A 241 -6.70 -6.86 29.78
CA GLN A 241 -6.23 -5.92 30.80
C GLN A 241 -6.57 -4.45 30.47
N GLY A 242 -7.19 -4.20 29.31
CA GLY A 242 -7.57 -2.87 28.84
C GLY A 242 -6.68 -2.35 27.72
N VAL A 243 -6.57 -1.02 27.64
CA VAL A 243 -5.86 -0.32 26.57
C VAL A 243 -4.36 -0.26 26.85
N SER A 244 -3.54 -0.60 25.85
CA SER A 244 -2.09 -0.49 25.94
C SER A 244 -1.62 0.94 26.22
N LYS A 245 -0.56 1.07 27.01
CA LYS A 245 0.12 2.37 27.20
C LYS A 245 0.81 2.84 25.91
N LYS A 246 1.22 1.91 25.05
CA LYS A 246 1.81 2.22 23.76
C LYS A 246 0.70 2.61 22.79
N ILE A 247 0.87 3.75 22.14
CA ILE A 247 0.00 4.21 21.05
C ILE A 247 0.85 4.65 19.86
N GLY A 248 0.28 4.61 18.68
CA GLY A 248 0.85 5.17 17.46
C GLY A 248 -0.04 6.24 16.86
N ILE A 249 0.61 7.27 16.31
CA ILE A 249 -0.05 8.33 15.54
C ILE A 249 0.46 8.22 14.11
N ASN A 250 -0.45 7.94 13.19
CA ASN A 250 -0.19 7.78 11.76
C ASN A 250 -0.70 9.02 11.03
N PHE A 251 0.11 9.59 10.14
CA PHE A 251 -0.24 10.80 9.38
C PHE A 251 0.52 10.88 8.07
N GLY A 252 -0.11 11.52 7.08
CA GLY A 252 0.53 11.96 5.85
C GLY A 252 1.14 13.35 6.00
N LEU A 253 2.09 13.68 5.11
CA LEU A 253 2.54 15.06 4.98
C LEU A 253 1.48 15.88 4.25
N ARG A 254 1.21 17.10 4.72
CA ARG A 254 0.30 18.03 4.06
C ARG A 254 0.72 18.32 2.62
N LYS A 255 2.03 18.37 2.37
CA LYS A 255 2.64 18.54 1.05
C LYS A 255 3.91 17.72 0.98
N ASN A 256 4.09 16.98 -0.11
CA ASN A 256 5.30 16.16 -0.34
C ASN A 256 6.59 16.99 -0.30
N GLN A 257 6.54 18.26 -0.71
CA GLN A 257 7.67 19.20 -0.67
C GLN A 257 8.22 19.44 0.75
N MET A 258 7.43 19.16 1.79
CA MET A 258 7.86 19.32 3.18
C MET A 258 8.71 18.15 3.68
N LEU A 259 8.82 17.06 2.91
CA LEU A 259 9.54 15.85 3.31
C LEU A 259 10.98 16.13 3.77
N PRO A 260 11.84 16.87 3.03
CA PRO A 260 13.19 17.14 3.50
C PRO A 260 13.23 17.84 4.86
N SER A 261 12.45 18.91 5.02
CA SER A 261 12.39 19.68 6.26
C SER A 261 11.76 18.92 7.42
N PHE A 262 10.82 18.01 7.15
CA PHE A 262 10.30 17.10 8.17
C PHE A 262 11.37 16.14 8.66
N LEU A 263 12.13 15.53 7.74
CA LEU A 263 13.22 14.61 8.09
C LEU A 263 14.38 15.34 8.80
N ASP A 264 14.71 16.58 8.40
CA ASP A 264 15.66 17.46 9.10
C ASP A 264 15.22 17.66 10.56
N ASN A 265 13.95 18.00 10.78
CA ASN A 265 13.40 18.18 12.12
C ASN A 265 13.42 16.88 12.95
N LEU A 266 13.15 15.72 12.34
CA LEU A 266 13.30 14.43 13.04
C LEU A 266 14.77 14.14 13.40
N GLU A 267 15.71 14.47 12.53
CA GLU A 267 17.15 14.30 12.77
C GLU A 267 17.64 15.19 13.91
N GLU A 268 17.22 16.46 13.95
CA GLU A 268 17.50 17.38 15.07
C GLU A 268 17.00 16.84 16.42
N HIS A 269 15.90 16.08 16.41
CA HIS A 269 15.32 15.42 17.58
C HIS A 269 15.84 14.00 17.81
N GLN A 270 16.84 13.53 17.04
CA GLN A 270 17.41 12.17 17.11
C GLN A 270 16.38 11.06 16.84
N LEU A 271 15.36 11.37 16.05
CA LEU A 271 14.28 10.47 15.62
C LEU A 271 14.44 10.01 14.17
N CYS A 272 15.42 10.55 13.46
CA CYS A 272 15.86 10.08 12.16
C CYS A 272 17.39 10.13 12.09
N ILE A 273 18.02 9.12 11.50
CA ILE A 273 19.46 9.13 11.22
C ILE A 273 19.73 9.46 9.74
N ASP A 274 20.87 10.08 9.44
CA ASP A 274 21.23 10.53 8.07
C ASP A 274 21.04 9.44 7.01
N ILE A 275 21.52 8.22 7.28
CA ILE A 275 21.40 7.09 6.36
C ILE A 275 19.93 6.81 6.01
N LYS A 276 19.02 6.81 7.00
CA LYS A 276 17.59 6.58 6.77
C LYS A 276 16.92 7.75 6.06
N LYS A 277 17.27 8.98 6.42
CA LYS A 277 16.82 10.20 5.74
C LYS A 277 17.13 10.15 4.24
N ARG A 278 18.38 9.83 3.87
CA ARG A 278 18.77 9.69 2.46
C ARG A 278 17.96 8.60 1.74
N GLY A 279 17.76 7.46 2.39
CA GLY A 279 16.94 6.38 1.85
C GLY A 279 15.48 6.77 1.60
N VAL A 280 14.84 7.46 2.55
CA VAL A 280 13.45 7.91 2.42
C VAL A 280 13.31 8.96 1.31
N LEU A 281 14.24 9.92 1.22
CA LEU A 281 14.26 10.93 0.16
C LEU A 281 14.43 10.31 -1.24
N ALA A 282 15.14 9.19 -1.35
CA ALA A 282 15.36 8.48 -2.60
C ALA A 282 14.24 7.48 -2.96
N TRP A 283 13.20 7.34 -2.12
CA TRP A 283 12.18 6.30 -2.32
C TRP A 283 11.24 6.57 -3.51
N SER A 284 10.72 7.80 -3.60
CA SER A 284 9.61 8.13 -4.49
C SER A 284 10.02 8.10 -5.96
N GLY A 285 9.09 7.69 -6.82
CA GLY A 285 9.28 7.65 -8.27
C GLY A 285 8.42 6.57 -8.92
N SER A 286 8.50 6.42 -10.24
CA SER A 286 7.74 5.37 -10.94
C SER A 286 8.60 4.60 -11.93
N GLU A 287 8.20 3.36 -12.19
CA GLU A 287 8.90 2.44 -13.08
C GLU A 287 7.89 1.61 -13.87
N GLY A 288 8.04 1.59 -15.21
CA GLY A 288 7.20 0.77 -16.08
C GLY A 288 7.74 -0.66 -16.17
N CYS A 289 6.89 -1.65 -15.95
CA CYS A 289 7.27 -3.06 -16.08
C CYS A 289 6.12 -3.90 -16.67
N PHE A 290 6.44 -5.11 -17.12
CA PHE A 290 5.44 -6.07 -17.58
C PHE A 290 5.21 -7.13 -16.50
N LEU A 291 4.04 -7.13 -15.86
CA LEU A 291 3.69 -8.03 -14.75
C LEU A 291 3.08 -9.36 -15.20
N GLY A 292 3.28 -9.73 -16.47
CA GLY A 292 2.72 -10.94 -17.06
C GLY A 292 1.41 -10.72 -17.79
N HIS A 293 0.87 -11.78 -18.38
CA HIS A 293 -0.27 -11.72 -19.29
C HIS A 293 -1.56 -11.16 -18.63
N ASP A 294 -1.80 -11.50 -17.36
CA ASP A 294 -3.06 -11.13 -16.69
C ASP A 294 -3.16 -9.66 -16.33
N TYR A 295 -2.00 -9.05 -16.05
CA TYR A 295 -1.85 -7.67 -15.56
C TYR A 295 -1.36 -6.71 -16.66
N GLY A 296 -0.54 -7.21 -17.58
CA GLY A 296 -0.03 -6.44 -18.70
C GLY A 296 1.16 -5.55 -18.35
N PHE A 297 1.33 -4.50 -19.15
CA PHE A 297 2.25 -3.41 -18.80
C PHE A 297 1.62 -2.55 -17.70
N THR A 298 2.40 -2.31 -16.66
CA THR A 298 1.99 -1.66 -15.41
C THR A 298 3.02 -0.62 -15.06
N THR A 299 2.55 0.58 -14.72
CA THR A 299 3.41 1.57 -14.06
C THR A 299 3.38 1.27 -12.56
N ILE A 300 4.51 0.92 -11.99
CA ILE A 300 4.66 0.83 -10.54
C ILE A 300 4.97 2.24 -10.02
N ILE A 301 4.14 2.74 -9.13
CA ILE A 301 4.33 4.00 -8.43
C ILE A 301 4.90 3.68 -7.05
N LYS A 302 5.99 4.35 -6.68
CA LYS A 302 6.58 4.35 -5.35
C LYS A 302 6.38 5.73 -4.74
N ASP A 303 5.83 5.77 -3.54
CA ASP A 303 5.69 6.99 -2.76
C ASP A 303 5.70 6.68 -1.26
N ILE A 304 5.60 7.72 -0.46
CA ILE A 304 5.49 7.58 0.99
C ILE A 304 4.01 7.61 1.34
N SER A 305 3.50 6.49 1.85
CA SER A 305 2.09 6.39 2.27
C SER A 305 1.84 7.27 3.48
N HIS A 306 2.62 7.08 4.54
CA HIS A 306 2.50 7.84 5.78
C HIS A 306 3.73 7.67 6.67
N PHE A 307 3.77 8.43 7.75
CA PHE A 307 4.67 8.23 8.87
C PHE A 307 3.89 7.80 10.10
N LYS A 308 4.55 7.02 10.97
CA LYS A 308 4.04 6.67 12.28
C LYS A 308 5.00 7.11 13.35
N VAL A 309 4.50 7.87 14.32
CA VAL A 309 5.22 8.17 15.56
C VAL A 309 4.56 7.38 16.69
N SER A 310 5.30 6.44 17.27
CA SER A 310 4.83 5.67 18.43
C SER A 310 5.34 6.26 19.72
N LEU A 311 4.45 6.42 20.70
CA LEU A 311 4.78 6.78 22.06
C LEU A 311 4.97 5.51 22.89
N LEU A 312 6.17 5.30 23.43
CA LEU A 312 6.49 4.09 24.20
C LEU A 312 6.17 4.26 25.69
N PRO A 313 5.81 3.16 26.40
CA PRO A 313 5.50 3.22 27.84
C PRO A 313 6.66 3.73 28.70
N GLU A 314 7.89 3.30 28.39
CA GLU A 314 9.09 3.60 29.18
C GLU A 314 9.64 5.01 28.93
N GLY A 315 9.36 5.62 27.78
CA GLY A 315 10.28 6.64 27.30
C GLY A 315 10.25 6.87 25.81
N GLY A 316 10.10 8.13 25.40
CA GLY A 316 10.50 8.57 24.06
C GLY A 316 9.53 8.21 22.93
N PHE A 317 10.02 8.45 21.72
CA PHE A 317 9.31 8.22 20.47
C PHE A 317 10.11 7.28 19.60
N THR A 318 9.39 6.50 18.80
CA THR A 318 9.99 5.81 17.65
C THR A 318 9.26 6.27 16.41
N VAL A 319 10.00 6.53 15.34
CA VAL A 319 9.41 6.95 14.06
C VAL A 319 9.67 5.89 13.01
N LYS A 320 8.62 5.56 12.27
CA LYS A 320 8.68 4.68 11.11
C LYS A 320 8.12 5.37 9.88
N ALA A 321 8.66 5.05 8.71
CA ALA A 321 8.13 5.46 7.42
C ALA A 321 7.50 4.25 6.71
N TYR A 322 6.31 4.46 6.14
CA TYR A 322 5.55 3.46 5.41
C TYR A 322 5.70 3.76 3.93
N LEU A 323 6.57 2.99 3.29
CA LEU A 323 7.05 3.24 1.95
C LEU A 323 6.27 2.36 0.99
N ARG A 324 5.34 2.97 0.25
CA ARG A 324 4.36 2.27 -0.56
C ARG A 324 4.89 2.03 -1.96
N TYR A 325 4.42 0.93 -2.55
CA TYR A 325 4.35 0.81 -3.99
C TYR A 325 3.05 0.15 -4.45
N SER A 326 2.53 0.62 -5.57
CA SER A 326 1.26 0.18 -6.15
C SER A 326 1.35 0.20 -7.68
N GLY A 327 0.67 -0.74 -8.35
CA GLY A 327 0.66 -0.77 -9.82
C GLY A 327 -0.60 -0.16 -10.42
N VAL A 328 -0.38 0.70 -11.41
CA VAL A 328 -1.43 1.23 -12.29
C VAL A 328 -1.45 0.39 -13.56
N TYR A 329 -2.49 -0.45 -13.69
CA TYR A 329 -2.63 -1.36 -14.81
C TYR A 329 -3.26 -0.66 -16.02
N LEU A 330 -2.54 -0.64 -17.15
CA LEU A 330 -3.09 -0.11 -18.41
C LEU A 330 -4.36 -0.87 -18.85
N LYS A 331 -4.47 -2.16 -18.52
CA LYS A 331 -5.67 -2.97 -18.80
C LYS A 331 -6.94 -2.37 -18.19
N LYS A 332 -6.88 -1.88 -16.95
CA LYS A 332 -8.05 -1.25 -16.28
C LYS A 332 -8.38 0.10 -16.92
N MET A 333 -7.38 0.87 -17.37
CA MET A 333 -7.57 2.15 -18.06
C MET A 333 -8.34 2.02 -19.39
N PHE A 334 -8.21 0.88 -20.10
CA PHE A 334 -8.89 0.65 -21.38
C PHE A 334 -10.16 -0.21 -21.30
N ALA A 335 -10.38 -0.93 -20.18
CA ALA A 335 -11.59 -1.73 -19.99
C ALA A 335 -12.85 -0.87 -19.76
N ASP A 336 -12.68 0.39 -19.38
CA ASP A 336 -13.78 1.30 -19.06
C ASP A 336 -14.38 1.93 -20.35
N LYS A 337 -15.36 1.24 -20.95
CA LYS A 337 -16.02 1.65 -22.21
C LYS A 337 -16.63 3.07 -22.18
N LYS A 338 -16.86 3.65 -20.99
CA LYS A 338 -17.36 5.03 -20.83
C LYS A 338 -16.33 6.09 -21.24
N LEU A 339 -15.03 5.83 -21.08
CA LEU A 339 -13.97 6.77 -21.45
C LEU A 339 -13.73 6.82 -22.97
N ILE A 340 -13.94 5.69 -23.66
CA ILE A 340 -13.83 5.64 -25.12
C ILE A 340 -14.97 6.41 -25.81
N THR A 341 -16.15 6.46 -25.19
CA THR A 341 -17.34 7.09 -25.77
C THR A 341 -17.44 8.60 -25.52
N THR A 342 -16.78 9.14 -24.48
CA THR A 342 -16.88 10.58 -24.13
C THR A 342 -15.89 11.48 -24.88
N GLN A 343 -14.76 10.94 -25.38
CA GLN A 343 -13.75 11.73 -26.10
C GLN A 343 -13.98 11.83 -27.63
N THR A 344 -14.83 11.00 -28.21
CA THR A 344 -15.17 11.08 -29.65
C THR A 344 -16.52 11.76 -29.84
N ARG A 345 -16.55 13.09 -29.74
CA ARG A 345 -17.65 13.93 -30.24
C ARG A 345 -17.45 14.34 -31.71
N GLU A 346 -16.59 13.63 -32.43
CA GLU A 346 -16.40 13.75 -33.88
C GLU A 346 -16.86 12.43 -34.52
N GLU A 347 -17.96 12.53 -35.26
CA GLU A 347 -18.52 11.60 -36.26
C GLU A 347 -18.41 10.10 -35.95
N GLU A 348 -19.57 9.49 -35.65
CA GLU A 348 -19.79 8.04 -35.65
C GLU A 348 -19.57 7.45 -37.05
N ILE A 349 -18.30 7.30 -37.43
CA ILE A 349 -17.88 6.36 -38.46
C ILE A 349 -17.65 5.01 -37.75
N ASP A 350 -18.34 3.99 -38.24
CA ASP A 350 -18.28 2.59 -37.82
C ASP A 350 -16.90 2.00 -38.15
N MET A 351 -15.89 2.36 -37.34
CA MET A 351 -14.53 1.83 -37.44
C MET A 351 -14.33 0.75 -36.37
N PRO A 352 -13.63 -0.36 -36.68
CA PRO A 352 -13.38 -1.43 -35.73
C PRO A 352 -12.59 -0.90 -34.53
N SER A 353 -13.11 -1.15 -33.33
CA SER A 353 -12.39 -0.93 -32.07
C SER A 353 -11.35 -2.04 -31.89
N LEU A 354 -10.11 -1.69 -31.56
CA LEU A 354 -9.09 -2.69 -31.22
C LEU A 354 -9.51 -3.51 -30.01
N ASP A 355 -9.11 -4.77 -30.02
CA ASP A 355 -9.08 -5.53 -28.79
C ASP A 355 -7.90 -5.11 -27.90
N TYR A 356 -7.97 -5.50 -26.63
CA TYR A 356 -6.94 -5.16 -25.65
C TYR A 356 -5.55 -5.68 -26.02
N TRP A 357 -5.45 -6.85 -26.64
CA TRP A 357 -4.17 -7.46 -26.98
C TRP A 357 -3.46 -6.66 -28.07
N GLU A 358 -4.22 -6.18 -29.04
CA GLU A 358 -3.73 -5.27 -30.06
C GLU A 358 -3.25 -3.96 -29.43
N ILE A 359 -4.03 -3.34 -28.54
CA ILE A 359 -3.63 -2.13 -27.79
C ILE A 359 -2.29 -2.35 -27.07
N GLN A 360 -2.12 -3.45 -26.36
CA GLN A 360 -0.86 -3.72 -25.67
C GLN A 360 0.34 -3.87 -26.60
N ASN A 361 0.18 -4.56 -27.72
CA ASN A 361 1.27 -4.72 -28.68
C ASN A 361 1.66 -3.38 -29.29
N ILE A 362 0.70 -2.48 -29.47
CA ILE A 362 0.94 -1.12 -29.94
C ILE A 362 1.78 -0.36 -28.93
N PHE A 363 1.40 -0.38 -27.65
CA PHE A 363 2.17 0.29 -26.61
C PHE A 363 3.56 -0.31 -26.41
N LYS A 364 3.71 -1.63 -26.51
CA LYS A 364 5.03 -2.28 -26.50
C LYS A 364 5.90 -1.78 -27.65
N GLU A 365 5.33 -1.68 -28.85
CA GLU A 365 6.05 -1.21 -30.03
C GLU A 365 6.37 0.29 -29.95
N VAL A 366 5.43 1.11 -29.44
CA VAL A 366 5.66 2.54 -29.17
C VAL A 366 6.79 2.71 -28.15
N ALA A 367 6.72 1.99 -27.02
CA ALA A 367 7.74 2.02 -25.97
C ALA A 367 9.10 1.62 -26.54
N TYR A 368 9.18 0.46 -27.20
CA TYR A 368 10.39 -0.05 -27.84
C TYR A 368 11.00 0.94 -28.84
N LYS A 369 10.20 1.50 -29.76
CA LYS A 369 10.68 2.49 -30.73
C LYS A 369 11.14 3.77 -30.04
N SER A 370 10.41 4.26 -29.04
CA SER A 370 10.77 5.48 -28.30
C SER A 370 12.05 5.35 -27.47
N MET A 371 12.46 4.13 -27.13
CA MET A 371 13.74 3.87 -26.46
C MET A 371 14.91 3.94 -27.44
N LEU A 372 14.71 3.59 -28.71
CA LEU A 372 15.80 3.37 -29.67
C LEU A 372 15.92 4.45 -30.74
N ASP A 373 14.82 5.14 -31.03
CA ASP A 373 14.73 6.16 -32.06
C ASP A 373 14.33 7.50 -31.43
N LYS A 374 15.28 8.45 -31.45
CA LYS A 374 15.11 9.77 -30.85
C LYS A 374 14.02 10.57 -31.56
N ASP A 375 13.95 10.48 -32.88
CA ASP A 375 12.97 11.23 -33.68
C ASP A 375 11.56 10.67 -33.44
N TYR A 376 11.45 9.35 -33.28
CA TYR A 376 10.19 8.71 -32.89
C TYR A 376 9.79 9.07 -31.45
N ARG A 377 10.75 9.17 -30.52
CA ARG A 377 10.50 9.64 -29.16
C ARG A 377 9.97 11.08 -29.14
N GLU A 378 10.62 12.00 -29.85
CA GLU A 378 10.16 13.39 -29.98
C GLU A 378 8.76 13.44 -30.60
N LEU A 379 8.46 12.55 -31.56
CA LEU A 379 7.10 12.41 -32.11
C LEU A 379 6.09 11.96 -31.06
N CYS A 380 6.44 11.01 -30.19
CA CYS A 380 5.55 10.57 -29.11
C CYS A 380 5.16 11.73 -28.18
N LEU A 381 6.15 12.55 -27.79
CA LEU A 381 5.96 13.67 -26.87
C LEU A 381 5.17 14.83 -27.50
N ASN A 382 5.35 15.08 -28.79
CA ASN A 382 4.72 16.20 -29.48
C ASN A 382 3.36 15.86 -30.11
N ASP A 383 3.19 14.65 -30.65
CA ASP A 383 1.99 14.19 -31.33
C ASP A 383 1.80 12.68 -31.15
N SER A 384 1.21 12.32 -30.01
CA SER A 384 0.91 10.94 -29.65
C SER A 384 0.03 10.21 -30.66
N LYS A 385 -0.91 10.92 -31.33
CA LYS A 385 -1.77 10.33 -32.37
C LYS A 385 -0.93 9.93 -33.58
N ALA A 386 -0.02 10.80 -34.02
CA ALA A 386 0.89 10.48 -35.13
C ALA A 386 1.86 9.35 -34.77
N ALA A 387 2.37 9.33 -33.53
CA ALA A 387 3.25 8.26 -33.05
C ALA A 387 2.54 6.89 -33.07
N ILE A 388 1.32 6.82 -32.55
CA ILE A 388 0.51 5.60 -32.57
C ILE A 388 0.17 5.18 -34.01
N ARG A 389 -0.19 6.12 -34.88
CA ARG A 389 -0.46 5.85 -36.32
C ARG A 389 0.75 5.28 -37.05
N LYS A 390 1.98 5.63 -36.66
CA LYS A 390 3.19 5.01 -37.22
C LYS A 390 3.36 3.53 -36.84
N VAL A 391 2.64 3.06 -35.82
CA VAL A 391 2.64 1.65 -35.40
C VAL A 391 1.49 0.87 -36.03
N ILE A 392 0.29 1.47 -36.14
CA ILE A 392 -0.93 0.76 -36.57
C ILE A 392 -1.58 1.23 -37.87
N GLY A 393 -1.04 2.29 -38.49
CA GLY A 393 -1.69 2.95 -39.63
C GLY A 393 -2.86 3.85 -39.23
N ASN A 394 -3.58 4.36 -40.23
CA ASN A 394 -4.59 5.44 -40.07
C ASN A 394 -6.01 4.96 -39.71
N ASN A 395 -6.27 3.65 -39.68
CA ASN A 395 -7.65 3.13 -39.74
C ASN A 395 -8.19 2.59 -38.41
N VAL A 396 -7.67 3.08 -37.27
CA VAL A 396 -7.98 2.50 -35.97
C VAL A 396 -8.31 3.59 -34.95
N LYS A 397 -9.45 3.43 -34.26
CA LYS A 397 -9.84 4.31 -33.15
C LYS A 397 -9.08 3.93 -31.89
N MET A 398 -8.30 4.88 -31.36
CA MET A 398 -7.60 4.78 -30.08
C MET A 398 -7.99 5.95 -29.18
N PRO A 399 -8.08 5.75 -27.85
CA PRO A 399 -8.27 6.84 -26.90
C PRO A 399 -7.12 7.84 -26.99
N TYR A 400 -7.38 9.09 -26.62
CA TYR A 400 -6.32 10.10 -26.64
C TYR A 400 -5.35 9.89 -25.48
N ILE A 401 -4.13 9.53 -25.82
CA ILE A 401 -3.02 9.30 -24.88
C ILE A 401 -2.03 10.44 -25.01
N VAL A 402 -1.48 10.91 -23.91
CA VAL A 402 -0.37 11.88 -23.85
C VAL A 402 0.86 11.11 -23.39
N PHE A 403 1.89 11.08 -24.22
CA PHE A 403 3.18 10.51 -23.82
C PHE A 403 4.00 11.59 -23.11
N LEU A 404 4.56 11.25 -21.96
CA LEU A 404 5.43 12.15 -21.19
C LEU A 404 6.76 11.47 -20.86
N GLU A 405 7.77 12.25 -20.53
CA GLU A 405 9.04 11.73 -20.02
C GLU A 405 9.03 11.56 -18.51
N GLU A 406 8.25 12.39 -17.82
CA GLU A 406 8.13 12.45 -16.37
C GLU A 406 6.66 12.68 -16.00
N GLU A 407 6.29 12.31 -14.77
CA GLU A 407 4.93 12.54 -14.28
C GLU A 407 4.67 14.04 -14.10
N PRO A 408 3.54 14.56 -14.61
CA PRO A 408 3.23 15.97 -14.46
C PRO A 408 2.74 16.25 -13.03
N GLU A 409 3.07 17.42 -12.48
CA GLU A 409 2.61 17.83 -11.14
C GLU A 409 1.07 17.91 -11.02
N ILE A 410 0.36 18.01 -12.15
CA ILE A 410 -1.10 18.03 -12.25
C ILE A 410 -1.53 17.17 -13.43
N ILE A 411 -2.19 16.04 -13.15
CA ILE A 411 -2.87 15.23 -14.18
C ILE A 411 -4.26 15.82 -14.38
N ASN A 412 -4.55 16.30 -15.58
CA ASN A 412 -5.90 16.72 -15.94
C ASN A 412 -6.76 15.45 -16.09
N GLU A 413 -7.83 15.30 -15.30
CA GLU A 413 -8.59 14.05 -15.10
C GLU A 413 -9.15 13.44 -16.40
N ASP A 414 -9.23 14.23 -17.48
CA ASP A 414 -9.79 13.83 -18.77
C ASP A 414 -8.77 13.28 -19.78
N ARG A 415 -7.49 13.04 -19.42
CA ARG A 415 -6.47 12.57 -20.37
C ARG A 415 -5.73 11.33 -19.88
N PHE A 416 -5.57 10.36 -20.76
CA PHE A 416 -4.70 9.21 -20.49
C PHE A 416 -3.24 9.63 -20.64
N VAL A 417 -2.42 9.36 -19.64
CA VAL A 417 -0.98 9.64 -19.66
C VAL A 417 -0.19 8.33 -19.70
N TYR A 418 0.85 8.28 -20.51
CA TYR A 418 1.81 7.17 -20.54
C TYR A 418 3.23 7.72 -20.43
N ILE A 419 3.97 7.29 -19.42
CA ILE A 419 5.36 7.70 -19.25
C ILE A 419 6.24 6.82 -20.15
N LEU A 420 6.96 7.45 -21.07
CA LEU A 420 7.86 6.73 -21.98
C LEU A 420 9.05 6.18 -21.18
N PRO A 421 9.50 4.94 -21.49
CA PRO A 421 10.75 4.42 -20.92
C PRO A 421 11.95 5.31 -21.28
N PRO A 422 13.08 5.23 -20.53
CA PRO A 422 14.27 6.03 -20.83
C PRO A 422 14.82 5.80 -22.24
N TYR A 423 15.31 6.87 -22.89
CA TYR A 423 16.00 6.76 -24.17
C TYR A 423 17.36 6.07 -24.03
N LEU A 424 17.61 5.03 -24.82
CA LEU A 424 18.87 4.30 -24.87
C LEU A 424 19.70 4.82 -26.04
N LYS A 425 20.90 5.34 -25.76
CA LYS A 425 21.82 5.71 -26.85
C LYS A 425 22.25 4.44 -27.59
N PRO A 426 22.25 4.42 -28.94
CA PRO A 426 22.72 3.26 -29.72
C PRO A 426 24.16 2.82 -29.37
N SER A 427 25.00 3.76 -28.91
CA SER A 427 26.35 3.47 -28.42
C SER A 427 26.39 2.68 -27.11
N TRP A 428 25.29 2.60 -26.37
CA TRP A 428 25.17 1.81 -25.13
C TRP A 428 24.77 0.36 -25.39
N LEU A 429 24.23 0.06 -26.58
CA LEU A 429 23.85 -1.29 -27.00
C LEU A 429 24.99 -2.01 -27.75
N THR A 430 26.12 -1.32 -27.96
CA THR A 430 27.29 -1.78 -28.71
C THR A 430 28.54 -1.78 -27.83
N SER A 431 28.44 -2.28 -26.60
CA SER A 431 29.60 -2.82 -25.88
C SER A 431 29.75 -4.29 -26.23
N LYS A 432 30.94 -4.66 -26.74
CA LYS A 432 31.33 -5.98 -27.26
C LYS A 432 30.92 -7.19 -26.42
#